data_AF-A0AAD5H2F0-F1
#
_entry.id   AF-A0AAD5H2F0-F1
#
_cell.length_a   1.000
_cell.length_b   1.000
_cell.length_c   1.000
_cell.angle_alpha   90.00
_cell.angle_beta   90.00
_cell.angle_gamma   90.00
#
_symmetry.space_group_name_H-M   'P 1'
#
loop_
_entity.id
_entity.type
_entity.pdbx_description
1 polymer ?
#
loop_
_entity_poly.entity_id
_entity_poly.type
_entity_poly.pdbx_seq_one_letter_code
_entity_poly.pdbx_strand_id
1 'polypeptide(L)'
;MNKLIFADSAGPAFQRIYNNSHFALAALLPASLVSPQDGTIAKVADVGLAATITVHNHIALNYVISDYVPRALQVPVRGGVLALSALTAVGLTKLALSGPGIGGAVKELWKKK
;
A
#
# COMPACT_ATOMS: atom_id res chain seq x y z
N MET A 1 -19.93 5.20 12.25
CA MET A 1 -19.23 4.02 11.70
C MET A 1 -17.73 4.22 11.83
N ASN A 2 -16.98 3.18 12.21
CA ASN A 2 -15.51 3.25 12.31
C ASN A 2 -14.92 3.39 10.91
N LYS A 3 -14.27 4.52 10.64
CA LYS A 3 -13.74 4.89 9.33
C LYS A 3 -12.59 3.98 8.85
N LEU A 4 -11.93 3.26 9.76
CA LEU A 4 -10.84 2.37 9.40
C LEU A 4 -11.36 1.05 8.80
N ILE A 5 -12.40 0.45 9.36
CA ILE A 5 -12.98 -0.79 8.81
C ILE A 5 -14.00 -0.51 7.70
N PHE A 6 -14.50 0.73 7.56
CA PHE A 6 -15.39 1.16 6.48
C PHE A 6 -14.70 2.20 5.58
N ALA A 7 -13.46 1.90 5.14
CA ALA A 7 -12.58 2.86 4.49
C ALA A 7 -13.08 3.35 3.11
N ASP A 8 -13.81 2.50 2.38
CA ASP A 8 -14.47 2.80 1.11
C ASP A 8 -15.63 3.80 1.25
N SER A 9 -16.26 3.82 2.43
CA SER A 9 -17.45 4.62 2.74
C SER A 9 -17.16 5.73 3.77
N ALA A 10 -15.89 6.00 4.08
CA ALA A 10 -15.48 6.93 5.13
C ALA A 10 -15.60 8.43 4.76
N GLY A 11 -16.14 8.72 3.57
CA GLY A 11 -16.47 10.06 3.08
C GLY A 11 -15.45 10.66 2.10
N PRO A 12 -15.66 11.91 1.66
CA PRO A 12 -14.91 12.51 0.56
C PRO A 12 -13.40 12.61 0.78
N ALA A 13 -12.97 12.74 2.04
CA ALA A 13 -11.54 12.80 2.38
C ALA A 13 -10.83 11.48 2.07
N PHE A 14 -11.43 10.34 2.42
CA PHE A 14 -10.87 9.01 2.11
C PHE A 14 -10.87 8.73 0.61
N GLN A 15 -11.94 9.13 -0.10
CA GLN A 15 -11.98 9.06 -1.56
C GLN A 15 -10.83 9.86 -2.20
N ARG A 16 -10.55 11.08 -1.71
CA ARG A 16 -9.44 11.89 -2.20
C ARG A 16 -8.09 11.23 -1.93
N ILE A 17 -7.89 10.65 -0.74
CA ILE A 17 -6.68 9.89 -0.41
C ILE A 17 -6.51 8.73 -1.39
N TYR A 18 -7.58 7.96 -1.64
CA TYR A 18 -7.55 6.85 -2.58
C TYR A 18 -7.22 7.30 -4.01
N ASN A 19 -7.87 8.34 -4.52
CA ASN A 19 -7.60 8.87 -5.85
C ASN A 19 -6.15 9.39 -5.95
N ASN A 20 -5.68 10.15 -4.95
CA ASN A 20 -4.31 10.67 -4.91
C ASN A 20 -3.26 9.56 -4.80
N SER A 21 -3.59 8.44 -4.17
CA SER A 21 -2.68 7.29 -4.09
C SER A 21 -2.32 6.72 -5.47
N HIS A 22 -3.20 6.83 -6.48
CA HIS A 22 -2.89 6.39 -7.84
C HIS A 22 -1.75 7.22 -8.44
N PHE A 23 -1.82 8.54 -8.31
CA PHE A 23 -0.77 9.44 -8.78
C PHE A 23 0.53 9.24 -8.00
N ALA A 24 0.44 9.03 -6.69
CA ALA A 24 1.60 8.72 -5.87
C ALA A 24 2.27 7.42 -6.32
N LEU A 25 1.53 6.33 -6.54
CA LEU A 25 2.08 5.07 -7.06
C LEU A 25 2.72 5.25 -8.45
N ALA A 26 2.05 5.99 -9.34
CA ALA A 26 2.55 6.28 -10.68
C ALA A 26 3.89 7.02 -10.68
N ALA A 27 4.15 7.89 -9.69
CA ALA A 27 5.40 8.61 -9.56
C ALA A 27 6.46 7.82 -8.78
N LEU A 28 6.09 7.21 -7.65
CA LEU A 28 7.02 6.57 -6.73
C LEU A 28 7.61 5.27 -7.31
N LEU A 29 6.83 4.51 -8.08
CA LEU A 29 7.30 3.27 -8.68
C LEU A 29 8.49 3.48 -9.64
N PRO A 30 8.41 4.33 -10.67
CA PRO A 30 9.57 4.61 -11.52
C PRO A 30 10.70 5.29 -10.75
N ALA A 31 10.41 6.18 -9.79
CA ALA A 31 11.45 6.80 -8.97
C ALA A 31 12.28 5.76 -8.19
N SER A 32 11.63 4.73 -7.64
CA SER A 32 12.30 3.63 -6.97
C SER A 32 13.10 2.74 -7.93
N LEU A 33 12.52 2.39 -9.09
CA LEU A 33 13.14 1.46 -10.05
C LEU A 33 14.26 2.08 -10.90
N VAL A 34 14.19 3.36 -11.25
CA VAL A 34 15.19 4.00 -12.12
C VAL A 34 16.37 4.53 -11.32
N SER A 35 16.15 4.96 -10.07
CA SER A 35 17.22 5.50 -9.23
C SER A 35 18.25 4.45 -8.83
N PRO A 36 19.51 4.83 -8.55
CA PRO A 36 20.49 3.92 -7.93
C PRO A 36 19.93 3.32 -6.65
N GLN A 37 20.11 2.01 -6.46
CA GLN A 37 19.51 1.24 -5.35
C GLN A 37 19.86 1.82 -3.97
N ASP A 38 21.11 2.21 -3.75
CA ASP A 38 21.58 2.79 -2.49
C ASP A 38 21.40 4.33 -2.43
N GLY A 39 20.72 4.91 -3.41
CA GLY A 39 20.52 6.36 -3.52
C GLY A 39 19.37 6.87 -2.65
N THR A 40 19.47 8.13 -2.21
CA THR A 40 18.43 8.79 -1.40
C THR A 40 17.06 8.82 -2.08
N ILE A 41 17.02 9.00 -3.41
CA ILE A 41 15.76 9.03 -4.17
C ILE A 41 15.07 7.66 -4.10
N ALA A 42 15.81 6.56 -4.30
CA ALA A 42 15.26 5.20 -4.20
C ALA A 42 14.72 4.95 -2.79
N LYS A 43 15.49 5.30 -1.75
CA LYS A 43 15.07 5.10 -0.35
C LYS A 43 13.80 5.88 0.01
N VAL A 44 13.73 7.16 -0.38
CA VAL A 44 12.52 7.98 -0.15
C VAL A 44 11.33 7.44 -0.93
N ALA A 45 11.55 7.05 -2.19
CA ALA A 45 10.51 6.45 -3.02
C ALA A 45 9.99 5.13 -2.41
N ASP A 46 10.86 4.28 -1.90
CA ASP A 46 10.50 3.00 -1.29
C ASP A 46 9.72 3.15 0.02
N VAL A 47 10.08 4.13 0.86
CA VAL A 47 9.27 4.47 2.04
C VAL A 47 7.89 5.00 1.62
N GLY A 48 7.85 5.86 0.59
CA GLY A 48 6.61 6.35 0.01
C GLY A 48 5.74 5.22 -0.55
N LEU A 49 6.34 4.25 -1.26
CA LEU A 49 5.67 3.07 -1.79
C LEU A 49 5.11 2.21 -0.67
N ALA A 50 5.88 1.95 0.40
CA ALA A 50 5.42 1.18 1.54
C ALA A 50 4.13 1.75 2.15
N ALA A 51 4.08 3.07 2.36
CA ALA A 51 2.90 3.75 2.86
C ALA A 51 1.74 3.73 1.84
N THR A 52 2.04 4.10 0.58
CA THR A 52 1.01 4.32 -0.45
C THR A 52 0.37 3.00 -0.89
N ILE A 53 1.15 1.94 -1.10
CA ILE A 53 0.64 0.59 -1.41
C ILE A 53 -0.30 0.12 -0.32
N THR A 54 0.10 0.29 0.95
CA THR A 54 -0.71 -0.17 2.08
C THR A 54 -2.05 0.58 2.15
N VAL A 55 -2.02 1.92 2.07
CA VAL A 55 -3.24 2.73 2.11
C VAL A 55 -4.15 2.46 0.91
N HIS A 56 -3.58 2.42 -0.29
CA HIS A 56 -4.32 2.14 -1.52
C HIS A 56 -5.02 0.79 -1.44
N ASN A 57 -4.27 -0.28 -1.12
CA ASN A 57 -4.81 -1.63 -1.05
C ASN A 57 -5.84 -1.78 0.06
N HIS A 58 -5.65 -1.13 1.21
CA HIS A 58 -6.63 -1.18 2.28
C HIS A 58 -7.98 -0.62 1.84
N ILE A 59 -8.01 0.55 1.19
CA ILE A 59 -9.26 1.15 0.70
C ILE A 59 -9.83 0.31 -0.46
N ALA A 60 -8.99 -0.12 -1.41
CA ALA A 60 -9.40 -0.95 -2.54
C ALA A 60 -10.08 -2.25 -2.10
N LEU A 61 -9.50 -2.97 -1.14
CA LEU A 61 -10.07 -4.21 -0.61
C LEU A 61 -11.42 -3.98 0.10
N ASN A 62 -11.62 -2.80 0.71
CA ASN A 62 -12.91 -2.46 1.29
C ASN A 62 -14.00 -2.26 0.22
N TYR A 63 -13.68 -1.76 -0.98
CA TYR A 63 -14.61 -1.78 -2.13
C TYR A 63 -14.92 -3.21 -2.55
N VAL A 64 -13.91 -4.07 -2.68
CA VAL A 64 -14.11 -5.50 -3.01
C VAL A 64 -15.04 -6.18 -2.00
N ILE A 65 -14.88 -5.88 -0.70
CA ILE A 65 -15.77 -6.43 0.33
C ILE A 65 -17.20 -5.93 0.15
N SER A 66 -17.39 -4.64 -0.15
CA SER A 66 -18.72 -4.07 -0.42
C SER A 66 -19.43 -4.77 -1.58
N ASP A 67 -18.68 -5.09 -2.64
CA ASP A 67 -19.23 -5.68 -3.86
C ASP A 67 -19.56 -7.17 -3.71
N TYR A 68 -18.73 -7.94 -3.00
CA TYR A 68 -18.77 -9.40 -3.07
C TYR A 68 -19.05 -10.12 -1.75
N VAL A 69 -18.91 -9.48 -0.59
CA VAL A 69 -19.09 -10.15 0.71
C VAL A 69 -20.53 -9.95 1.22
N PRO A 70 -21.25 -11.03 1.61
CA PRO A 70 -22.58 -10.92 2.20
C PRO A 70 -22.60 -9.98 3.41
N ARG A 71 -23.63 -9.14 3.53
CA ARG A 71 -23.72 -8.08 4.57
C ARG A 71 -23.44 -8.59 6.00
N ALA A 72 -23.93 -9.79 6.33
CA ALA A 72 -23.73 -10.39 7.66
C ALA A 72 -22.25 -10.68 8.00
N LEU A 73 -21.39 -10.84 6.97
CA LEU A 73 -19.97 -11.19 7.12
C LEU A 73 -19.04 -10.00 6.88
N GLN A 74 -19.53 -8.85 6.43
CA GLN A 74 -18.66 -7.73 6.05
C GLN A 74 -17.82 -7.20 7.21
N VAL A 75 -18.40 -7.06 8.41
CA VAL A 75 -17.67 -6.52 9.58
C VAL A 75 -16.46 -7.38 9.98
N PRO A 76 -16.60 -8.70 10.22
CA PRO A 76 -15.43 -9.53 10.55
C PRO A 76 -14.39 -9.57 9.43
N VAL A 77 -14.83 -9.60 8.16
CA VAL A 77 -13.90 -9.60 7.01
C VAL A 77 -13.12 -8.28 6.92
N ARG A 78 -13.79 -7.12 7.12
CA ARG A 78 -13.14 -5.80 7.16
C ARG A 78 -12.15 -5.69 8.31
N GLY A 79 -12.48 -6.26 9.47
CA GLY A 79 -11.55 -6.38 10.60
C GLY A 79 -10.30 -7.19 10.23
N GLY A 80 -10.47 -8.31 9.54
CA GLY A 80 -9.37 -9.12 9.02
C GLY A 80 -8.50 -8.37 8.02
N VAL A 81 -9.10 -7.63 7.08
CA VAL A 81 -8.36 -6.78 6.13
C VAL A 81 -7.61 -5.66 6.85
N LEU A 82 -8.17 -5.05 7.90
CA LEU A 82 -7.43 -4.06 8.71
C LEU A 82 -6.19 -4.67 9.37
N ALA A 83 -6.31 -5.85 9.98
CA ALA A 83 -5.18 -6.56 10.58
C ALA A 83 -4.11 -6.91 9.54
N LEU A 84 -4.52 -7.42 8.37
CA LEU A 84 -3.62 -7.72 7.26
C LEU A 84 -2.93 -6.45 6.74
N SER A 85 -3.65 -5.34 6.65
CA SER A 85 -3.11 -4.05 6.20
C SER A 85 -2.05 -3.53 7.18
N ALA A 86 -2.30 -3.63 8.49
CA ALA A 86 -1.32 -3.26 9.51
C ALA A 86 -0.05 -4.13 9.43
N LEU A 87 -0.20 -5.45 9.28
CA LEU A 87 0.93 -6.36 9.11
C LEU A 87 1.74 -6.04 7.85
N THR A 88 1.04 -5.76 6.75
CA THR A 88 1.65 -5.37 5.47
C THR A 88 2.43 -4.05 5.60
N ALA A 89 1.86 -3.05 6.29
CA ALA A 89 2.52 -1.78 6.54
C ALA A 89 3.84 -1.97 7.28
N VAL A 90 3.85 -2.80 8.33
CA VAL A 90 5.06 -3.12 9.10
C VAL A 90 6.09 -3.82 8.22
N GLY A 91 5.68 -4.84 7.46
CA GLY A 91 6.57 -5.61 6.59
C GLY A 91 7.23 -4.74 5.50
N LEU A 92 6.43 -3.95 4.78
CA LEU A 92 6.94 -3.07 3.72
C LEU A 92 7.79 -1.93 4.27
N THR A 93 7.43 -1.35 5.41
CA THR A 93 8.24 -0.31 6.05
C THR A 93 9.58 -0.85 6.52
N LYS A 94 9.61 -2.05 7.10
CA LYS A 94 10.86 -2.73 7.47
C LYS A 94 11.73 -2.99 6.23
N LEU A 95 11.14 -3.46 5.13
CA LEU A 95 11.85 -3.67 3.87
C LEU A 95 12.44 -2.37 3.31
N ALA A 96 11.69 -1.26 3.39
CA ALA A 96 12.12 0.06 2.92
C ALA A 96 13.20 0.72 3.78
N LEU A 97 13.18 0.50 5.10
CA LEU A 97 14.11 1.16 6.03
C LEU A 97 15.39 0.37 6.31
N SER A 98 15.28 -0.95 6.39
CA SER A 98 16.36 -1.84 6.83
C SER A 98 16.74 -2.91 5.81
N GLY A 99 15.96 -3.08 4.75
CA GLY A 99 16.25 -3.99 3.66
C GLY A 99 16.76 -3.27 2.41
N PRO A 100 16.82 -3.97 1.27
CA PRO A 100 17.20 -3.38 -0.02
C PRO A 100 16.18 -2.39 -0.59
N GLY A 101 15.04 -2.15 0.08
CA GLY A 101 13.93 -1.40 -0.48
C GLY A 101 13.04 -2.24 -1.40
N ILE A 102 11.85 -1.71 -1.73
CA ILE A 102 10.88 -2.41 -2.58
C ILE A 102 11.43 -2.51 -4.01
N GLY A 103 11.88 -1.39 -4.59
CA GLY A 103 12.48 -1.41 -5.92
C GLY A 103 13.83 -2.11 -5.96
N GLY A 104 14.64 -2.01 -4.91
CA GLY A 104 15.89 -2.77 -4.81
C GLY A 104 15.65 -4.28 -4.80
N ALA A 105 14.68 -4.76 -4.02
CA ALA A 105 14.29 -6.17 -4.04
C ALA A 105 13.84 -6.65 -5.43
N VAL A 106 13.07 -5.82 -6.15
CA VAL A 106 12.68 -6.09 -7.54
C VAL A 106 13.90 -6.12 -8.45
N LYS A 107 14.84 -5.17 -8.33
CA LYS A 107 16.07 -5.18 -9.14
C LYS A 107 16.89 -6.45 -8.92
N GLU A 108 17.12 -6.84 -7.67
CA GLU A 108 17.86 -8.06 -7.33
C GLU A 108 17.20 -9.30 -7.94
N LEU A 109 15.86 -9.38 -7.90
CA LEU A 109 15.11 -10.48 -8.50
C LEU A 109 15.27 -10.54 -10.04
N TRP A 110 15.54 -9.41 -10.70
CA TRP A 110 15.74 -9.31 -12.15
C TRP A 110 17.21 -9.32 -12.60
N LYS A 111 18.19 -9.36 -11.67
CA LYS A 111 19.60 -9.50 -12.05
C LYS A 111 19.83 -10.88 -12.65
N LYS A 112 20.46 -10.92 -13.83
CA LYS A 112 20.97 -12.17 -14.39
C LYS A 112 22.07 -12.69 -13.46
N LYS A 113 22.02 -13.99 -13.16
CA LYS A 113 23.08 -14.71 -12.46
C LYS A 113 24.34 -14.78 -13.33
#